data_AF-W2LZY7-F1
#
_entry.id   AF-W2LZY7-F1
#
_cell.length_a   1.000
_cell.length_b   1.000
_cell.length_c   1.000
_cell.angle_alpha   90.00
_cell.angle_beta   90.00
_cell.angle_gamma   90.00
#
_symmetry.space_group_name_H-M   'P 1'
#
loop_
_entity.id
_entity.type
_entity.pdbx_description
1 polymer ?
#
loop_
_entity_poly.entity_id
_entity_poly.type
_entity_poly.pdbx_seq_one_letter_code
_entity_poly.pdbx_strand_id
1 'polypeptide(L)'
;MAEVFSRFDVTPPASNCPTSQEGATGTEFLLNKLLQQALSDLARRSALSLSEFVELVRGQTTSDHRPNKNMVPTVLENVCKGYRHLDLLQKIVQEGVEVKLKMSPPRQSVRPPNHGSARDRLNILRKNIRKEQDAWRCLVLDADLLEQWPEIIISPFGVVDKGGEDSK
;
A
#
# COMPACT_ATOMS: atom_id res chain seq x y z
N MET A 1 2.08 15.36 3.39
CA MET A 1 2.16 14.96 1.97
C MET A 1 2.24 16.14 1.00
N ALA A 2 1.41 17.18 1.11
CA ALA A 2 1.51 18.34 0.21
C ALA A 2 2.91 18.99 0.18
N GLU A 3 3.53 19.17 1.35
CA GLU A 3 4.91 19.67 1.47
C GLU A 3 5.94 18.73 0.81
N VAL A 4 5.74 17.42 0.91
CA VAL A 4 6.61 16.41 0.28
C VAL A 4 6.54 16.53 -1.23
N PHE A 5 5.33 16.63 -1.80
CA PHE A 5 5.17 16.82 -3.25
C PHE A 5 5.87 18.10 -3.72
N SER A 6 5.66 19.21 -3.01
CA SER A 6 6.34 20.49 -3.31
C SER A 6 7.87 20.37 -3.27
N ARG A 7 8.42 19.68 -2.25
CA ARG A 7 9.87 19.48 -2.10
C ARG A 7 10.52 18.82 -3.33
N PHE A 8 9.79 17.95 -4.02
CA PHE A 8 10.28 17.24 -5.20
C PHE A 8 9.70 17.76 -6.51
N ASP A 9 9.10 18.96 -6.50
CA ASP A 9 8.48 19.57 -7.69
C ASP A 9 7.43 18.65 -8.35
N VAL A 10 6.62 17.99 -7.52
CA VAL A 10 5.50 17.15 -7.95
C VAL A 10 4.20 17.90 -7.72
N THR A 11 3.32 17.88 -8.72
CA THR A 11 1.96 18.42 -8.55
C THR A 11 1.15 17.50 -7.62
N PRO A 12 0.58 18.03 -6.52
CA PRO A 12 -0.26 17.21 -5.65
C PRO A 12 -1.52 16.73 -6.39
N PRO A 13 -2.02 15.52 -6.08
CA PRO A 13 -3.20 15.00 -6.74
C PRO A 13 -4.45 15.81 -6.39
N ALA A 14 -5.34 16.03 -7.36
CA ALA A 14 -6.60 16.71 -7.10
C ALA A 14 -7.53 15.85 -6.22
N SER A 15 -8.26 16.51 -5.30
CA SER A 15 -9.08 15.83 -4.29
C SER A 15 -10.34 15.16 -4.84
N ASN A 16 -10.83 15.56 -6.01
CA ASN A 16 -12.16 15.19 -6.51
C ASN A 16 -12.10 14.21 -7.70
N CYS A 17 -11.40 13.08 -7.52
CA CYS A 17 -11.37 12.03 -8.54
C CYS A 17 -12.63 11.16 -8.50
N PRO A 18 -13.34 10.96 -9.62
CA PRO A 18 -14.50 10.06 -9.66
C PRO A 18 -14.08 8.65 -9.23
N THR A 19 -14.93 7.99 -8.45
CA THR A 19 -14.73 6.62 -7.95
C THR A 19 -15.33 5.58 -8.89
N SER A 20 -16.24 5.99 -9.77
CA SER A 20 -16.91 5.16 -10.75
C SER A 20 -17.48 5.98 -11.91
N GLN A 21 -17.82 5.30 -12.99
CA GLN A 21 -18.56 5.84 -14.13
C GLN A 21 -19.60 4.82 -14.62
N GLU A 22 -20.59 5.29 -15.40
CA GLU A 22 -21.50 4.38 -16.10
C GLU A 22 -20.80 3.80 -17.34
N GLY A 23 -20.74 2.47 -17.41
CA GLY A 23 -20.23 1.73 -18.56
C GLY A 23 -21.34 0.92 -19.23
N ALA A 24 -21.00 0.30 -20.37
CA ALA A 24 -21.96 -0.45 -21.21
C ALA A 24 -22.64 -1.61 -20.47
N THR A 25 -21.99 -2.19 -19.45
CA THR A 25 -22.50 -3.34 -18.68
C THR A 25 -22.84 -2.98 -17.23
N GLY A 26 -23.00 -1.68 -16.92
CA GLY A 26 -23.25 -1.15 -15.58
C GLY A 26 -22.08 -0.33 -15.02
N THR A 27 -22.08 -0.12 -13.71
CA THR A 27 -21.09 0.72 -13.02
C THR A 27 -19.67 0.17 -13.14
N GLU A 28 -18.77 0.96 -13.71
CA GLU A 28 -17.34 0.68 -13.75
C GLU A 28 -16.63 1.46 -12.63
N PHE A 29 -15.92 0.77 -11.76
CA PHE A 29 -15.13 1.39 -10.69
C PHE A 29 -13.74 1.82 -11.19
N LEU A 30 -13.29 2.98 -10.70
CA LEU A 30 -12.08 3.65 -11.14
C LEU A 30 -11.04 3.73 -10.02
N LEU A 31 -9.78 3.46 -10.37
CA LEU A 31 -8.63 3.76 -9.51
C LEU A 31 -8.43 5.27 -9.40
N ASN A 32 -7.75 5.71 -8.35
CA ASN A 32 -7.33 7.10 -8.20
C ASN A 32 -6.10 7.36 -9.09
N LYS A 33 -6.34 7.66 -10.37
CA LYS A 33 -5.26 7.84 -11.35
C LYS A 33 -4.39 9.06 -11.08
N LEU A 34 -4.96 10.13 -10.53
CA LEU A 34 -4.19 11.32 -10.18
C LEU A 34 -3.26 11.04 -8.99
N LEU A 35 -3.72 10.31 -7.98
CA LEU A 35 -2.86 9.88 -6.87
C LEU A 35 -1.78 8.91 -7.34
N GLN A 36 -2.12 7.94 -8.20
CA GLN A 36 -1.14 7.05 -8.82
C GLN A 36 -0.06 7.86 -9.54
N GLN A 37 -0.45 8.80 -10.41
CA GLN A 37 0.49 9.62 -11.18
C GLN A 37 1.40 10.44 -10.27
N ALA A 38 0.83 11.16 -9.30
CA ALA A 38 1.62 11.98 -8.37
C ALA A 38 2.61 11.14 -7.54
N LEU A 39 2.21 9.96 -7.08
CA LEU A 39 3.11 9.07 -6.32
C LEU A 39 4.19 8.44 -7.22
N SER A 40 3.86 8.08 -8.47
CA SER A 40 4.86 7.60 -9.43
C SER A 40 5.88 8.69 -9.77
N ASP A 41 5.41 9.92 -10.01
CA ASP A 41 6.31 11.05 -10.30
C ASP A 41 7.18 11.39 -9.10
N LEU A 42 6.64 11.31 -7.88
CA LEU A 42 7.43 11.44 -6.66
C LEU A 42 8.50 10.35 -6.55
N ALA A 43 8.17 9.10 -6.85
CA ALA A 43 9.14 8.00 -6.84
C ALA A 43 10.30 8.25 -7.82
N ARG A 44 9.98 8.61 -9.06
CA ARG A 44 10.98 8.91 -10.10
C ARG A 44 11.86 10.10 -9.72
N ARG A 45 11.25 11.22 -9.31
CA ARG A 45 11.97 12.47 -9.03
C ARG A 45 12.79 12.43 -7.74
N SER A 46 12.31 11.72 -6.73
CA SER A 46 13.04 11.57 -5.48
C SER A 46 14.25 10.65 -5.61
N ALA A 47 14.22 9.72 -6.57
CA ALA A 47 15.27 8.71 -6.81
C ALA A 47 15.68 7.94 -5.54
N LEU A 48 14.77 7.86 -4.56
CA LEU A 48 14.99 7.20 -3.29
C LEU A 48 15.01 5.67 -3.48
N SER A 49 15.73 4.99 -2.59
CA SER A 49 15.58 3.54 -2.43
C SER A 49 14.13 3.21 -2.02
N LEU A 50 13.71 1.95 -2.22
CA LEU A 50 12.34 1.53 -1.89
C LEU A 50 12.01 1.78 -0.41
N SER A 51 12.95 1.50 0.50
CA SER A 51 12.77 1.73 1.94
C SER A 51 12.59 3.21 2.26
N GLU A 52 13.46 4.08 1.75
CA GLU A 52 13.39 5.53 1.99
C GLU A 52 12.09 6.12 1.41
N PHE A 53 11.66 5.63 0.24
CA PHE A 53 10.40 6.05 -0.37
C PHE A 53 9.19 5.64 0.48
N VAL A 54 9.16 4.40 0.99
CA VAL A 54 8.09 3.93 1.87
C VAL A 54 8.07 4.72 3.19
N GLU A 55 9.24 4.99 3.78
CA GLU A 55 9.37 5.81 4.98
C GLU A 55 8.83 7.22 4.76
N LEU A 56 9.20 7.84 3.62
CA LEU A 56 8.71 9.15 3.22
C LEU A 56 7.18 9.20 3.13
N VAL A 57 6.58 8.21 2.45
CA VAL A 57 5.11 8.16 2.27
C VAL A 57 4.38 7.86 3.58
N ARG A 58 5.00 7.07 4.48
CA ARG A 58 4.46 6.79 5.82
C ARG A 58 4.66 7.93 6.82
N GLY A 59 5.39 8.98 6.44
CA GLY A 59 5.73 10.08 7.33
C GLY A 59 6.62 9.64 8.48
N GLN A 60 7.53 8.70 8.25
CA GLN A 60 8.59 8.37 9.20
C GLN A 60 9.60 9.52 9.23
N THR A 61 9.79 10.09 10.42
CA THR A 61 10.72 11.20 10.67
C THR A 61 11.74 10.78 11.71
N THR A 62 12.76 11.62 11.92
CA THR A 62 13.72 11.42 13.01
C THR A 62 13.07 11.55 14.39
N SER A 63 12.00 12.36 14.53
CA SER A 63 11.26 12.53 15.79
C SER A 63 10.22 11.44 16.03
N ASP A 64 9.70 10.82 14.98
CA ASP A 64 8.76 9.71 15.04
C ASP A 64 9.03 8.78 13.86
N HIS A 65 9.81 7.74 14.11
CA HIS A 65 10.18 6.76 13.08
C HIS A 65 9.19 5.60 12.98
N ARG A 66 8.06 5.62 13.71
CA ARG A 66 7.10 4.51 13.69
C ARG A 66 6.52 4.31 12.29
N PRO A 67 6.50 3.08 11.75
CA PRO A 67 5.97 2.82 10.41
C PRO A 67 4.44 2.86 10.35
N ASN A 68 3.75 2.66 11.48
CA ASN A 68 2.30 2.78 11.58
C ASN A 68 1.94 3.85 12.62
N LYS A 69 1.59 5.06 12.14
CA LYS A 69 1.27 6.20 13.01
C LYS A 69 0.04 5.98 13.89
N ASN A 70 -0.88 5.11 13.46
CA ASN A 70 -2.08 4.79 14.21
C ASN A 70 -1.81 3.88 15.43
N MET A 71 -0.65 3.21 15.48
CA MET A 71 -0.27 2.39 16.61
C MET A 71 0.51 3.23 17.62
N VAL A 72 -0.17 3.69 18.67
CA VAL A 72 0.42 4.56 19.70
C VAL A 72 0.94 3.72 20.88
N PRO A 73 2.25 3.75 21.20
CA PRO A 73 2.84 2.90 22.25
C PRO A 73 2.15 3.01 23.61
N THR A 74 1.81 4.23 24.04
CA THR A 74 1.17 4.48 25.34
C THR A 74 -0.26 3.94 25.40
N VAL A 75 -0.99 3.99 24.28
CA VAL A 75 -2.33 3.39 24.18
C VAL A 75 -2.21 1.87 24.27
N LEU A 76 -1.26 1.29 23.53
CA LEU A 76 -1.02 -0.17 23.54
C LEU A 76 -0.62 -0.69 24.91
N GLU A 77 0.24 0.03 25.64
CA GLU A 77 0.60 -0.32 27.01
C GLU A 77 -0.62 -0.44 27.93
N ASN A 78 -1.56 0.51 27.82
CA ASN A 78 -2.75 0.55 28.64
C ASN A 78 -3.77 -0.54 28.25
N VAL A 79 -4.08 -0.69 26.95
CA VAL A 79 -5.13 -1.62 26.49
C VAL A 79 -4.66 -3.08 26.50
N CYS A 80 -3.35 -3.32 26.39
CA CYS A 80 -2.75 -4.66 26.43
C CYS A 80 -2.05 -4.95 27.76
N LYS A 81 -2.41 -4.24 28.84
CA LYS A 81 -1.83 -4.46 30.17
C LYS A 81 -2.00 -5.92 30.60
N GLY A 82 -0.90 -6.55 31.01
CA GLY A 82 -0.87 -7.96 31.41
C GLY A 82 -0.79 -8.95 30.25
N TYR A 83 -0.76 -8.48 28.99
CA TYR A 83 -0.48 -9.34 27.86
C TYR A 83 0.98 -9.82 27.88
N ARG A 84 1.16 -11.14 27.77
CA ARG A 84 2.48 -11.80 27.89
C ARG A 84 3.53 -11.26 26.93
N HIS A 85 3.13 -10.81 25.75
CA HIS A 85 4.03 -10.35 24.69
C HIS A 85 3.91 -8.85 24.41
N LEU A 86 3.54 -8.06 25.43
CA LEU A 86 3.43 -6.61 25.31
C LEU A 86 4.75 -5.97 24.85
N ASP A 87 5.88 -6.48 25.32
CA ASP A 87 7.22 -6.08 24.88
C ASP A 87 7.42 -6.25 23.38
N LEU A 88 7.02 -7.41 22.82
CA LEU A 88 7.08 -7.67 21.38
C LEU A 88 6.12 -6.78 20.59
N LEU A 89 4.92 -6.53 21.10
CA LEU A 89 3.99 -5.59 20.48
C LEU A 89 4.58 -4.18 20.45
N GLN A 90 5.16 -3.71 21.55
CA GLN A 90 5.82 -2.40 21.60
C GLN A 90 6.97 -2.30 20.60
N LYS A 91 7.77 -3.38 20.47
CA LYS A 91 8.83 -3.43 19.47
C LYS A 91 8.28 -3.33 18.04
N ILE A 92 7.22 -4.07 17.71
CA ILE A 92 6.55 -4.01 16.39
C ILE A 92 6.01 -2.60 16.10
N VAL A 93 5.51 -1.90 17.11
CA VAL A 93 4.99 -0.53 16.96
C VAL A 93 6.10 0.45 16.63
N GLN A 94 7.24 0.31 17.30
CA GLN A 94 8.37 1.22 17.14
C GLN A 94 9.13 0.96 15.85
N GLU A 95 9.40 -0.30 15.54
CA GLU A 95 10.34 -0.70 14.49
C GLU A 95 9.63 -1.29 13.26
N GLY A 96 8.36 -1.66 13.38
CA GLY A 96 7.65 -2.44 12.38
C GLY A 96 7.86 -3.94 12.54
N VAL A 97 7.29 -4.70 11.60
CA VAL A 97 7.44 -6.16 11.56
C VAL A 97 8.75 -6.51 10.85
N GLU A 98 9.69 -7.10 11.58
CA GLU A 98 10.92 -7.66 11.01
C GLU A 98 10.68 -9.12 10.59
N VAL A 99 10.68 -9.38 9.28
CA VAL A 99 10.52 -10.74 8.74
C VAL A 99 11.89 -11.32 8.40
N LYS A 100 12.29 -12.37 9.12
CA LYS A 100 13.49 -13.16 8.79
C LYS A 100 13.14 -14.23 7.77
N LEU A 101 13.52 -13.98 6.53
CA LEU A 101 13.36 -14.96 5.46
C LEU A 101 14.46 -16.03 5.57
N LYS A 102 14.08 -17.30 5.39
CA LYS A 102 15.05 -18.42 5.34
C LYS A 102 15.98 -18.30 4.13
N MET A 103 15.47 -17.73 3.04
CA MET A 103 16.18 -17.49 1.79
C MET A 103 15.67 -16.18 1.20
N SER A 104 16.58 -15.40 0.61
CA SER A 104 16.19 -14.22 -0.17
C SER A 104 15.44 -14.67 -1.44
N PRO A 105 14.26 -14.11 -1.75
CA PRO A 105 13.57 -14.40 -2.99
C PRO A 105 14.43 -14.00 -4.19
N PRO A 106 14.38 -14.73 -5.31
CA PRO A 106 15.08 -14.35 -6.52
C PRO A 106 14.52 -13.05 -7.07
N ARG A 107 15.36 -12.24 -7.72
CA ARG A 107 14.90 -11.07 -8.48
C ARG A 107 13.94 -11.52 -9.58
N GLN A 108 12.84 -10.78 -9.74
CA GLN A 108 11.82 -11.08 -10.74
C GLN A 108 11.81 -10.01 -11.82
N SER A 109 12.17 -10.39 -13.05
CA SER A 109 12.01 -9.55 -14.25
C SER A 109 10.68 -9.81 -14.97
N VAL A 110 9.99 -10.91 -14.63
CA VAL A 110 8.74 -11.32 -15.26
C VAL A 110 7.67 -11.50 -14.20
N ARG A 111 6.50 -10.89 -14.45
CA ARG A 111 5.33 -11.04 -13.61
C ARG A 111 4.72 -12.44 -13.75
N PRO A 112 4.47 -13.17 -12.65
CA PRO A 112 3.70 -14.42 -12.70
C PRO A 112 2.25 -14.16 -13.15
N PRO A 113 1.61 -15.09 -13.90
CA PRO A 113 0.22 -14.97 -14.27
C PRO A 113 -0.70 -14.82 -13.05
N ASN A 114 -1.63 -13.87 -13.10
CA ASN A 114 -2.69 -13.80 -12.09
C ASN A 114 -3.60 -15.02 -12.17
N HIS A 115 -4.26 -15.35 -11.05
CA HIS A 115 -5.35 -16.32 -11.04
C HIS A 115 -6.52 -15.82 -11.90
N GLY A 116 -7.25 -16.73 -12.57
CA GLY A 116 -8.37 -16.40 -13.46
C GLY A 116 -9.42 -15.51 -12.80
N SER A 117 -9.73 -15.80 -11.53
CA SER A 117 -10.67 -15.02 -10.70
C SER A 117 -10.39 -13.52 -10.65
N ALA A 118 -9.12 -13.10 -10.73
CA ALA A 118 -8.76 -11.68 -10.68
C ALA A 118 -9.11 -10.96 -12.00
N ARG A 119 -9.09 -11.68 -13.12
CA ARG A 119 -9.55 -11.16 -14.42
C ARG A 119 -11.08 -11.08 -14.43
N ASP A 120 -11.74 -12.15 -14.01
CA ASP A 120 -13.21 -12.23 -13.98
C ASP A 120 -13.83 -11.17 -13.06
N ARG A 121 -13.14 -10.82 -11.97
CA ARG A 121 -13.60 -9.84 -10.96
C ARG A 121 -12.84 -8.53 -10.99
N LEU A 122 -12.29 -8.14 -12.15
CA LEU A 122 -11.47 -6.94 -12.29
C LEU A 122 -12.16 -5.66 -11.77
N ASN A 123 -13.46 -5.51 -12.04
CA ASN A 123 -14.21 -4.32 -11.60
C ASN A 123 -14.31 -4.21 -10.07
N ILE A 124 -14.55 -5.34 -9.39
CA ILE A 124 -14.55 -5.42 -7.92
C ILE A 124 -13.14 -5.20 -7.37
N LEU A 125 -12.13 -5.75 -8.04
CA LEU A 125 -10.74 -5.52 -7.66
C LEU A 125 -10.38 -4.04 -7.72
N ARG A 126 -10.78 -3.32 -8.77
CA ARG A 126 -10.58 -1.86 -8.87
C ARG A 126 -11.26 -1.11 -7.72
N LYS A 127 -12.51 -1.46 -7.40
CA LYS A 127 -13.24 -0.88 -6.26
C LYS A 127 -12.48 -1.05 -4.95
N ASN A 128 -11.99 -2.27 -4.68
CA ASN A 128 -11.29 -2.59 -3.44
C ASN A 128 -9.93 -1.89 -3.40
N ILE A 129 -9.15 -1.93 -4.47
CA ILE A 129 -7.87 -1.21 -4.55
C ILE A 129 -8.09 0.29 -4.37
N ARG A 130 -9.10 0.89 -5.01
CA ARG A 130 -9.43 2.30 -4.83
C ARG A 130 -9.69 2.65 -3.36
N LYS A 131 -10.45 1.82 -2.64
CA LYS A 131 -10.69 2.00 -1.20
C LYS A 131 -9.39 1.95 -0.39
N GLU A 132 -8.47 1.04 -0.73
CA GLU A 132 -7.18 0.93 -0.04
C GLU A 132 -6.22 2.08 -0.39
N GLN A 133 -6.25 2.58 -1.63
CA GLN A 133 -5.51 3.77 -2.08
C GLN A 133 -5.95 5.01 -1.30
N ASP A 134 -7.26 5.30 -1.29
CA ASP A 134 -7.80 6.50 -0.65
C ASP A 134 -7.60 6.47 0.88
N ALA A 135 -7.50 5.26 1.46
CA ALA A 135 -7.17 5.06 2.87
C ALA A 135 -5.66 5.07 3.18
N TRP A 136 -4.78 5.30 2.18
CA TRP A 136 -3.33 5.25 2.31
C TRP A 136 -2.79 3.91 2.86
N ARG A 137 -3.52 2.81 2.59
CA ARG A 137 -3.15 1.46 3.03
C ARG A 137 -2.39 0.66 1.97
N CYS A 138 -2.48 1.06 0.70
CA CYS A 138 -1.63 0.55 -0.36
C CYS A 138 -1.14 1.68 -1.27
N LEU A 139 -0.03 1.41 -1.95
CA LEU A 139 0.47 2.26 -3.02
C LEU A 139 0.10 1.63 -4.35
N VAL A 140 -0.35 2.45 -5.28
CA VAL A 140 -0.51 2.06 -6.67
C VAL A 140 0.30 3.00 -7.50
N LEU A 141 1.24 2.41 -8.22
CA LEU A 141 2.31 3.09 -8.92
C LEU A 141 2.39 2.53 -10.35
N ASP A 142 3.14 3.21 -11.19
CA ASP A 142 3.38 2.78 -12.56
C ASP A 142 4.34 1.58 -12.58
N ALA A 143 4.16 0.69 -13.56
CA ALA A 143 4.87 -0.58 -13.61
C ALA A 143 6.36 -0.44 -13.98
N ASP A 144 6.75 0.67 -14.62
CA ASP A 144 8.13 1.00 -14.98
C ASP A 144 9.02 1.20 -13.74
N LEU A 145 8.45 1.53 -12.58
CA LEU A 145 9.21 1.66 -11.32
C LEU A 145 9.82 0.34 -10.83
N LEU A 146 9.43 -0.80 -11.41
CA LEU A 146 10.14 -2.07 -11.20
C LEU A 146 11.60 -2.01 -11.67
N GLU A 147 11.93 -1.14 -12.63
CA GLU A 147 13.31 -0.90 -13.05
C GLU A 147 14.11 -0.13 -12.00
N GLN A 148 13.46 0.79 -11.29
CA GLN A 148 14.05 1.57 -10.19
C GLN A 148 14.23 0.73 -8.92
N TRP A 149 13.30 -0.18 -8.63
CA TRP A 149 13.30 -1.02 -7.43
C TRP A 149 13.30 -2.53 -7.78
N PRO A 150 14.44 -3.07 -8.24
CA PRO A 150 14.56 -4.48 -8.63
C PRO A 150 14.41 -5.46 -7.46
N GLU A 151 14.37 -4.97 -6.22
CA GLU A 151 14.09 -5.73 -4.99
C GLU A 151 12.59 -6.06 -4.80
N ILE A 152 11.69 -5.47 -5.57
CA ILE A 152 10.25 -5.76 -5.48
C ILE A 152 9.96 -7.20 -5.92
N ILE A 153 9.24 -7.92 -5.06
CA ILE A 153 8.75 -9.27 -5.33
C ILE A 153 7.31 -9.19 -5.84
N ILE A 154 7.07 -9.77 -7.01
CA ILE A 154 5.78 -9.79 -7.71
C ILE A 154 5.05 -11.09 -7.37
N SER A 155 3.90 -10.95 -6.69
CA SER A 155 3.02 -12.05 -6.34
C SER A 155 1.79 -12.10 -7.25
N PRO A 156 1.32 -13.30 -7.67
CA PRO A 156 0.06 -13.43 -8.40
C PRO A 156 -1.11 -13.00 -7.52
N PHE A 157 -2.05 -12.27 -8.10
CA PHE A 157 -3.26 -11.85 -7.39
C PHE A 157 -4.42 -12.81 -7.67
N GLY A 158 -5.19 -13.11 -6.62
CA GLY A 158 -6.43 -13.88 -6.68
C GLY A 158 -7.55 -13.14 -5.96
N VAL A 159 -8.79 -13.42 -6.37
CA VAL A 159 -9.98 -12.91 -5.68
C VAL A 159 -10.74 -14.12 -5.20
N VAL A 160 -10.95 -14.19 -3.89
CA VAL A 160 -11.72 -15.25 -3.25
C VAL A 160 -13.06 -14.66 -2.85
N ASP A 161 -14.13 -15.39 -3.12
CA ASP A 161 -15.43 -15.06 -2.56
C ASP A 161 -15.36 -15.16 -1.04
N LYS A 162 -15.64 -14.05 -0.36
CA LYS A 162 -15.96 -14.14 1.06
C LYS A 162 -17.24 -14.97 1.12
N GLY A 163 -17.17 -16.14 1.78
CA GLY A 163 -18.33 -17.02 1.94
C GLY A 163 -19.54 -16.22 2.40
N GLY A 164 -20.65 -16.39 1.70
CA GLY A 164 -21.93 -15.82 2.09
C GLY A 164 -22.50 -16.59 3.28
N GLU A 165 -22.98 -15.83 4.26
CA GLU A 165 -23.84 -16.25 5.36
C GLU A 165 -23.20 -17.17 6.42
N ASP A 166 -23.04 -16.61 7.62
CA ASP A 166 -23.19 -17.39 8.85
C ASP A 166 -24.52 -18.14 8.73
N SER A 167 -24.42 -19.41 8.34
CA SER A 167 -25.56 -20.29 8.20
C SER A 167 -26.07 -20.67 9.58
N LYS A 168 -27.01 -19.87 10.10
CA LYS A 168 -28.26 -20.22 10.83
C LYS A 168 -28.62 -19.20 11.89
#